data_AF-A0A2S0L3F2-F1
#
_entry.id   AF-A0A2S0L3F2-F1
#
_cell.length_a   1.000
_cell.length_b   1.000
_cell.length_c   1.000
_cell.angle_alpha   90.00
_cell.angle_beta   90.00
_cell.angle_gamma   90.00
#
_symmetry.space_group_name_H-M   'P 1'
#
loop_
_entity.id
_entity.type
_entity.pdbx_description
1 polymer ?
#
loop_
_entity_poly.entity_id
_entity_poly.type
_entity_poly.pdbx_seq_one_letter_code
_entity_poly.pdbx_strand_id
1 'polypeptide(L)' 'MKKEKIDRINELAKKSKSEGLTVEETLEQAELRKEFLADIKKDVKSQLECIEIVD' A
#
# COMPACT_ATOMS: atom_id res chain seq x y z
N MET A 1 7.08 2.47 4.93
CA MET A 1 7.28 2.07 3.52
C MET A 1 8.13 3.10 2.78
N LYS A 2 8.99 2.70 1.85
CA LYS A 2 9.74 3.63 0.98
C LYS A 2 8.88 4.07 -0.21
N LYS A 3 9.08 5.29 -0.70
CA LYS A 3 8.38 5.88 -1.86
C LYS A 3 8.49 4.98 -3.11
N GLU A 4 9.67 4.40 -3.31
CA GLU A 4 9.98 3.46 -4.39
C GLU A 4 9.03 2.25 -4.45
N LYS A 5 8.63 1.70 -3.29
CA LYS A 5 7.69 0.57 -3.25
C LYS A 5 6.26 1.00 -3.61
N ILE A 6 5.87 2.23 -3.26
CA ILE A 6 4.56 2.79 -3.61
C ILE A 6 4.50 3.06 -5.12
N ASP A 7 5.57 3.61 -5.68
CA ASP A 7 5.69 3.81 -7.13
C ASP A 7 5.59 2.47 -7.87
N ARG A 8 6.24 1.43 -7.36
CA ARG A 8 6.13 0.06 -7.90
C ARG A 8 4.70 -0.48 -7.88
N ILE A 9 3.96 -0.30 -6.77
CA ILE A 9 2.54 -0.68 -6.68
C ILE A 9 1.72 0.03 -7.77
N ASN A 10 2.00 1.32 -8.01
CA ASN A 10 1.30 2.12 -9.02
C ASN A 10 1.63 1.67 -10.45
N GLU A 11 2.90 1.34 -10.74
CA GLU A 11 3.31 0.76 -12.02
C GLU A 11 2.58 -0.55 -12.29
N LEU A 12 2.59 -1.49 -11.33
CA LEU A 12 1.90 -2.78 -11.44
C LEU A 12 0.39 -2.57 -11.60
N ALA A 13 -0.20 -1.60 -10.89
CA ALA A 13 -1.62 -1.27 -11.04
C ALA A 13 -1.96 -0.70 -12.42
N LYS A 14 -1.08 0.12 -13.01
CA LYS A 14 -1.26 0.67 -14.36
C LYS A 14 -1.11 -0.42 -15.43
N LYS A 15 -0.14 -1.31 -15.26
CA LYS A 15 0.08 -2.47 -16.14
C LYS A 15 -1.10 -3.44 -16.10
N SER A 16 -1.59 -3.77 -14.90
CA SER A 16 -2.80 -4.58 -14.69
C SER A 16 -4.02 -4.07 -15.46
N LYS A 17 -4.22 -2.75 -15.50
CA LYS A 17 -5.34 -2.12 -16.20
C LYS A 17 -5.19 -2.10 -17.73
N SER A 18 -3.96 -2.14 -18.23
CA SER A 18 -3.68 -1.94 -19.66
C SER A 18 -3.45 -3.26 -20.37
N GLU A 19 -2.55 -4.09 -19.85
CA GLU A 19 -2.02 -5.29 -20.50
C GLU A 19 -2.33 -6.57 -19.73
N GLY A 20 -2.74 -6.43 -18.45
CA GLY A 20 -2.79 -7.52 -17.49
C GLY A 20 -1.46 -7.69 -16.75
N LEU A 21 -1.48 -8.48 -15.67
CA LEU A 21 -0.29 -8.83 -14.90
C LEU A 21 0.09 -10.28 -15.16
N THR A 22 1.38 -10.57 -15.16
CA THR A 22 1.83 -11.96 -15.05
C THR A 22 1.54 -12.50 -13.65
N VAL A 23 1.63 -13.82 -13.49
CA VAL A 23 1.45 -14.46 -12.18
C VAL A 23 2.48 -13.95 -11.16
N GLU A 24 3.73 -13.79 -11.59
CA GLU A 24 4.82 -13.28 -10.75
C GLU A 24 4.56 -11.83 -10.31
N GLU A 25 4.13 -10.98 -11.24
CA GLU A 25 3.81 -9.58 -10.95
C GLU A 25 2.57 -9.44 -10.05
N THR A 26 1.62 -10.37 -10.16
CA THR A 26 0.44 -10.42 -9.28
C THR A 26 0.84 -10.76 -7.85
N LEU A 27 1.76 -11.72 -7.67
CA LEU A 27 2.32 -12.07 -6.36
C LEU A 27 3.13 -10.91 -5.78
N GLU A 28 3.97 -10.25 -6.59
CA GLU A 28 4.71 -9.06 -6.20
C GLU A 28 3.76 -7.94 -5.74
N GLN A 29 2.71 -7.66 -6.53
CA GLN A 29 1.71 -6.64 -6.19
C GLN A 29 0.97 -6.97 -4.89
N ALA A 30 0.64 -8.24 -4.66
CA ALA A 30 -0.06 -8.69 -3.46
C ALA A 30 0.79 -8.50 -2.20
N GLU A 31 2.07 -8.90 -2.24
CA GLU A 31 2.99 -8.73 -1.12
C GLU A 31 3.26 -7.24 -0.83
N LEU A 32 3.48 -6.44 -1.87
CA LEU A 32 3.67 -4.99 -1.72
C LEU A 32 2.42 -4.33 -1.12
N ARG A 33 1.22 -4.71 -1.55
CA ARG A 33 -0.04 -4.17 -0.98
C ARG A 33 -0.24 -4.58 0.47
N LYS A 34 0.14 -5.80 0.84
CA LYS A 34 0.06 -6.29 2.21
C LYS A 34 0.97 -5.49 3.14
N GLU A 35 2.20 -5.22 2.71
CA GLU A 35 3.13 -4.34 3.44
C GLU A 35 2.56 -2.92 3.59
N PHE A 36 2.05 -2.33 2.50
CA PHE A 36 1.45 -1.00 2.53
C PHE A 36 0.27 -0.91 3.50
N LEU A 37 -0.64 -1.89 3.49
CA LEU A 37 -1.79 -1.91 4.37
C LEU A 37 -1.40 -2.08 5.85
N ALA A 38 -0.35 -2.85 6.14
CA ALA A 38 0.17 -2.98 7.50
C ALA A 38 0.72 -1.65 8.02
N ASP A 39 1.49 -0.94 7.19
CA ASP A 39 2.03 0.38 7.52
C ASP A 39 0.92 1.42 7.71
N ILE A 40 -0.06 1.47 6.80
CA ILE A 40 -1.22 2.36 6.90
C ILE A 40 -2.03 2.05 8.16
N LYS A 41 -2.29 0.78 8.47
CA LYS A 41 -3.04 0.40 9.68
C LYS A 41 -2.32 0.87 10.95
N LYS A 42 -1.00 0.74 11.00
CA LYS A 42 -0.19 1.23 12.11
C LYS A 42 -0.27 2.76 12.23
N ASP A 43 -0.13 3.46 11.10
CA ASP A 43 -0.18 4.92 11.06
C ASP A 43 -1.55 5.46 11.50
N VAL A 44 -2.63 4.91 10.94
CA VAL A 44 -4.02 5.27 11.33
C VAL A 44 -4.26 5.01 12.81
N LYS A 45 -3.81 3.87 13.34
CA LYS A 45 -3.93 3.59 14.78
C LYS A 45 -3.23 4.66 15.63
N SER A 46 -1.99 5.02 15.25
CA SER A 46 -1.23 6.05 15.96
C SER A 46 -1.92 7.41 15.88
N GLN A 47 -2.50 7.78 14.73
CA GLN A 47 -3.23 9.02 14.57
C GLN A 47 -4.48 9.06 15.46
N LEU A 48 -5.23 7.96 15.55
CA LEU A 48 -6.41 7.85 16.42
C LEU A 48 -6.04 7.94 17.91
N GLU A 49 -4.92 7.35 18.32
CA GLU A 49 -4.41 7.45 19.69
C GLU A 49 -3.98 8.88 20.07
N CYS A 50 -3.63 9.71 19.08
CA CYS A 50 -3.28 11.12 19.27
C CYS A 50 -4.47 12.09 19.21
N ILE A 51 -5.71 11.62 19.02
CA ILE A 51 -6.88 12.50 19.04
C ILE A 51 -7.18 12.89 20.49
N GLU A 52 -6.83 14.12 20.86
CA GLU A 52 -7.33 14.76 22.07
C GLU A 52 -8.72 15.36 21.80
N ILE A 53 -9.71 14.95 22.60
CA ILE A 53 -11.02 15.60 22.62
C ILE A 53 -10.86 16.88 23.44
N VAL A 54 -11.00 18.03 22.80
CA VAL A 54 -11.02 19.34 23.45
C VAL A 54 -12.48 19.68 23.75
N ASP A 55 -12.81 19.88 25.02
CA ASP A 55 -14.12 20.36 25.52
C ASP A 55 -14.11 21.88 25.73
#